data_AF-F1KXZ5-F1
#
_entry.id   AF-F1KXZ5-F1
#
_cell.length_a   1.000
_cell.length_b   1.000
_cell.length_c   1.000
_cell.angle_alpha   90.00
_cell.angle_beta   90.00
_cell.angle_gamma   90.00
#
_symmetry.space_group_name_H-M   'P 1'
#
loop_
_entity.id
_entity.type
_entity.pdbx_description
1 polymer ?
#
loop_
_entity_poly.entity_id
_entity_poly.type
_entity_poly.pdbx_seq_one_letter_code
_entity_poly.pdbx_strand_id
1 'polypeptide(L)'
;MIGRRYVCGYLVPANYVSSLRMTTPRKISMCERLANMAGHIYRHQARQFPRRYAILKDVAKKELAPPMPKEWPAIVSEFKQMINVINTKAYRQYTVREAMVRSAVFMEVIFWFFVGEMIGRRYVCGYLVPANYVSKNTKKLAAEMEVEDKHNF
;
A
#
# COMPACT_ATOMS: atom_id res chain seq x y z
N MET A 1 17.20 57.05 -33.73
CA MET A 1 17.58 56.61 -32.36
C MET A 1 16.79 55.35 -32.02
N ILE A 2 17.45 54.19 -31.94
CA ILE A 2 16.81 52.90 -31.63
C ILE A 2 16.74 52.74 -30.11
N GLY A 3 15.55 52.91 -29.53
CA GLY A 3 15.33 52.78 -28.08
C GLY A 3 15.57 51.35 -27.61
N ARG A 4 16.57 51.13 -26.74
CA ARG A 4 16.79 49.86 -26.05
C ARG A 4 16.09 49.91 -24.69
N ARG A 5 15.21 48.94 -24.40
CA ARG A 5 14.59 48.75 -23.07
C ARG A 5 15.15 47.48 -22.44
N TYR A 6 15.57 47.59 -21.18
CA TYR A 6 16.05 46.46 -20.39
C TYR A 6 14.86 45.77 -19.70
N VAL A 7 14.76 44.45 -19.84
CA VAL A 7 13.80 43.62 -19.09
C VAL A 7 14.60 42.48 -18.47
N CYS A 8 14.62 42.38 -17.13
CA CYS A 8 15.28 41.29 -16.39
C CYS A 8 16.75 41.03 -16.83
N GLY A 9 17.58 42.07 -16.91
CA GLY A 9 19.04 41.94 -17.07
C GLY A 9 19.56 41.50 -18.44
N TYR A 10 18.72 41.18 -19.43
CA TYR A 10 19.16 40.80 -20.78
C TYR A 10 18.71 41.83 -21.83
N LEU A 11 19.60 42.12 -22.79
CA LEU A 11 19.39 43.12 -23.84
C LEU A 11 18.60 42.50 -25.00
N VAL A 12 17.28 42.66 -24.99
CA VAL A 12 16.37 42.09 -25.99
C VAL A 12 16.04 43.13 -27.06
N PRO A 13 16.12 42.80 -28.37
CA PRO A 13 15.75 43.70 -29.45
C PRO A 13 14.27 44.11 -29.36
N ALA A 14 13.98 45.41 -29.55
CA ALA A 14 12.67 46.02 -29.32
C ALA A 14 11.50 45.34 -30.08
N ASN A 15 11.81 44.65 -31.17
CA ASN A 15 10.84 43.97 -32.03
C ASN A 15 10.29 42.66 -31.44
N TYR A 16 10.91 42.13 -30.38
CA TYR A 16 10.44 40.91 -29.70
C TYR A 16 9.55 41.21 -28.48
N VAL A 17 9.57 42.45 -27.99
CA VAL A 17 8.83 42.87 -26.79
C VAL A 17 7.35 43.10 -27.12
N SER A 18 7.01 43.33 -28.39
CA SER A 18 5.64 43.58 -28.86
C SER A 18 4.72 42.34 -28.84
N SER A 19 5.27 41.12 -28.74
CA SER A 19 4.45 39.88 -28.67
C SER A 19 4.24 39.34 -27.25
N LEU A 20 4.92 39.90 -26.24
CA LEU A 20 4.62 39.65 -24.82
C LEU A 20 3.37 40.45 -24.42
N ARG A 21 2.23 39.99 -24.94
CA ARG A 21 0.91 40.37 -24.43
C ARG A 21 0.85 39.82 -23.01
N MET A 22 1.25 40.63 -22.03
CA MET A 22 1.09 40.34 -20.62
C MET A 22 -0.43 40.21 -20.40
N THR A 23 -0.94 38.98 -20.45
CA THR A 23 -2.36 38.71 -20.22
C THR A 23 -2.65 39.22 -18.82
N THR A 24 -3.50 40.23 -18.71
CA THR A 24 -4.02 40.72 -17.44
C THR A 24 -4.41 39.53 -16.59
N PRO A 25 -3.96 39.43 -15.33
CA PRO A 25 -4.26 38.27 -14.50
C PRO A 25 -5.78 38.22 -14.29
N ARG A 26 -6.45 37.31 -15.00
CA ARG A 26 -7.85 37.02 -14.72
C ARG A 26 -7.95 36.51 -13.28
N LYS A 27 -9.04 36.86 -12.58
CA LYS A 27 -9.36 36.27 -11.28
C LYS A 27 -9.54 34.76 -11.47
N ILE A 28 -8.54 34.01 -11.02
CA ILE A 28 -8.49 32.56 -11.16
C ILE A 28 -9.61 31.96 -10.31
N SER A 29 -10.41 31.06 -10.90
CA SER A 29 -11.45 30.36 -10.15
C SER A 29 -10.84 29.48 -9.06
N MET A 30 -11.61 29.17 -8.02
CA MET A 30 -11.14 28.30 -6.93
C MET A 30 -10.67 26.93 -7.45
N CYS A 31 -11.39 26.36 -8.42
CA CYS A 31 -11.05 25.07 -9.04
C CYS A 31 -9.75 25.13 -9.86
N GLU A 32 -9.51 26.20 -10.63
CA GLU A 32 -8.23 26.38 -11.35
C GLU A 32 -7.06 26.55 -10.37
N ARG A 33 -7.26 27.23 -9.23
CA ARG A 33 -6.23 27.31 -8.18
C ARG A 33 -5.92 25.94 -7.58
N LEU A 34 -6.94 25.14 -7.32
CA LEU A 34 -6.78 23.76 -6.83
C LEU A 34 -6.08 22.88 -7.86
N ALA A 35 -6.46 22.95 -9.14
CA ALA A 35 -5.81 22.20 -10.21
C ALA A 35 -4.33 22.59 -10.39
N ASN A 36 -4.02 23.89 -10.30
CA ASN A 36 -2.64 24.37 -10.38
C ASN A 36 -1.80 23.90 -9.17
N MET A 37 -2.36 23.93 -7.94
CA MET A 37 -1.71 23.36 -6.76
C MET A 37 -1.51 21.85 -6.88
N ALA A 38 -2.55 21.11 -7.27
CA ALA A 38 -2.49 19.67 -7.46
C ALA A 38 -1.43 19.31 -8.51
N GLY A 39 -1.37 20.05 -9.62
CA GLY A 39 -0.34 19.90 -10.64
C GLY A 39 1.06 20.23 -10.14
N HIS A 40 1.21 21.21 -9.24
CA HIS A 40 2.52 21.51 -8.62
C HIS A 40 2.96 20.40 -7.65
N ILE A 41 2.06 19.93 -6.80
CA ILE A 41 2.29 18.84 -5.85
C ILE A 41 2.62 17.55 -6.61
N TYR A 42 1.88 17.22 -7.66
CA TYR A 42 2.13 16.06 -8.50
C TYR A 42 3.52 16.10 -9.13
N ARG A 43 3.93 17.22 -9.73
CA ARG A 43 5.29 17.36 -10.30
C ARG A 43 6.38 17.30 -9.24
N HIS A 44 6.11 17.79 -8.02
CA HIS A 44 7.05 17.66 -6.91
C HIS A 44 7.18 16.20 -6.45
N GLN A 45 6.06 15.49 -6.27
CA GLN A 45 6.05 14.08 -5.88
C GLN A 45 6.63 13.17 -6.97
N ALA A 46 6.27 13.39 -8.24
CA ALA A 46 6.79 12.63 -9.37
C ALA A 46 8.32 12.71 -9.48
N ARG A 47 8.92 13.86 -9.14
CA ARG A 47 10.38 14.02 -9.07
C ARG A 47 11.03 13.26 -7.90
N GLN A 48 10.33 13.15 -6.76
CA GLN A 48 10.85 12.46 -5.56
C GLN A 48 10.61 10.95 -5.55
N PHE A 49 9.57 10.48 -6.27
CA PHE A 49 9.18 9.08 -6.34
C PHE A 49 10.29 8.12 -6.81
N PRO A 50 11.06 8.39 -7.91
CA PRO A 50 12.05 7.44 -8.39
C PRO A 50 13.15 7.17 -7.37
N ARG A 51 13.59 8.20 -6.63
CA ARG A 51 14.58 8.05 -5.55
C ARG A 51 14.05 7.19 -4.42
N ARG A 52 12.81 7.43 -3.97
CA ARG A 52 12.18 6.67 -2.88
C ARG A 52 11.93 5.21 -3.29
N TYR A 53 11.50 5.00 -4.52
CA TYR A 53 11.28 3.68 -5.08
C TYR A 53 12.58 2.88 -5.18
N ALA A 54 13.69 3.51 -5.59
CA ALA A 54 15.00 2.87 -5.59
C ALA A 54 15.41 2.40 -4.20
N ILE A 55 15.30 3.27 -3.19
CA ILE A 55 15.60 2.92 -1.79
C ILE A 55 14.71 1.77 -1.31
N LEU A 56 13.40 1.85 -1.56
CA LEU A 56 12.46 0.81 -1.18
C LEU A 56 12.80 -0.53 -1.84
N LYS A 57 13.17 -0.51 -3.12
CA LYS A 57 13.58 -1.70 -3.88
C LYS A 57 14.87 -2.31 -3.31
N ASP A 58 15.83 -1.48 -2.93
CA ASP A 58 17.10 -1.95 -2.35
C ASP A 58 16.90 -2.58 -0.96
N VAL A 59 16.06 -1.97 -0.12
CA VAL A 59 15.68 -2.54 1.18
C VAL A 59 14.88 -3.83 1.01
N ALA A 60 13.89 -3.84 0.12
CA ALA A 60 13.09 -5.03 -0.19
C ALA A 60 13.97 -6.19 -0.67
N LYS A 61 14.99 -5.91 -1.50
CA LYS A 61 15.90 -6.94 -1.99
C LYS A 61 16.78 -7.54 -0.88
N LYS A 62 17.09 -6.78 0.18
CA LYS A 62 17.93 -7.26 1.28
C LYS A 62 17.12 -7.95 2.36
N GLU A 63 15.99 -7.36 2.76
CA GLU A 63 15.21 -7.80 3.92
C GLU A 63 14.08 -8.78 3.58
N LEU A 64 13.47 -8.65 2.40
CA LEU A 64 12.34 -9.50 1.96
C LEU A 64 12.79 -10.63 1.03
N ALA A 65 14.07 -10.72 0.70
CA ALA A 65 14.57 -11.81 -0.13
C ALA A 65 14.47 -13.13 0.64
N PRO A 66 14.12 -14.24 -0.04
CA PRO A 66 14.16 -15.54 0.58
C PRO A 66 15.61 -15.82 1.03
N PRO A 67 15.79 -16.43 2.22
CA PRO A 67 17.10 -16.69 2.78
C PRO A 67 17.92 -17.60 1.85
N MET A 68 19.25 -17.43 1.87
CA MET A 68 20.12 -18.32 1.11
C MET A 68 20.21 -19.69 1.80
N PRO A 69 20.38 -20.79 1.06
CA PRO A 69 20.53 -22.12 1.66
C PRO A 69 21.68 -22.24 2.68
N LYS A 70 22.71 -21.39 2.57
CA LYS A 70 23.83 -21.32 3.52
C LYS A 70 23.42 -20.82 4.91
N GLU A 71 22.33 -20.05 5.01
CA GLU A 71 21.85 -19.46 6.27
C GLU A 71 20.90 -20.40 7.02
N TRP A 72 20.44 -21.47 6.36
CA TRP A 72 19.58 -22.50 6.93
C TRP A 72 20.04 -23.09 8.28
N PRO A 73 21.30 -23.50 8.47
CA PRO A 73 21.75 -24.04 9.76
C PRO A 73 21.67 -23.01 10.90
N ALA A 74 21.88 -21.73 10.61
CA ALA A 74 21.76 -20.67 11.61
C ALA A 74 20.31 -20.50 12.07
N ILE A 75 19.36 -20.45 11.12
CA ILE A 75 17.92 -20.35 11.39
C ILE A 75 17.44 -21.52 12.26
N VAL A 76 17.86 -22.75 11.92
CA VAL A 76 17.49 -23.94 12.71
C VAL A 76 18.06 -23.89 14.12
N SER A 77 19.28 -23.38 14.29
CA SER A 77 19.89 -23.20 15.61
C SER A 77 19.11 -22.17 16.45
N GLU A 78 18.76 -21.02 15.88
CA GLU A 78 17.97 -19.98 16.55
C GLU A 78 16.58 -20.49 16.96
N PHE A 79 15.93 -21.26 16.09
CA PHE A 79 14.65 -21.87 16.39
C PHE A 79 14.73 -22.87 17.56
N LYS A 80 15.80 -23.68 17.63
CA LYS A 80 16.06 -24.57 18.77
C LYS A 80 16.25 -23.78 20.08
N GLN A 81 16.95 -22.65 20.03
CA GLN A 81 17.11 -21.79 21.20
C GLN A 81 15.77 -21.23 21.68
N MET A 82 14.90 -20.82 20.75
CA MET A 82 13.54 -20.38 21.09
C MET A 82 12.73 -21.49 21.77
N ILE A 83 12.78 -22.72 21.26
CA ILE A 83 12.12 -23.87 21.91
C ILE A 83 12.66 -24.09 23.33
N ASN A 84 13.97 -23.98 23.52
CA ASN A 84 14.59 -24.13 24.84
C ASN A 84 14.11 -23.05 25.82
N VAL A 85 13.97 -21.81 25.38
CA VAL A 85 13.40 -20.71 26.19
C VAL A 85 11.97 -21.01 26.63
N ILE A 86 11.16 -21.60 25.73
CA ILE A 86 9.77 -21.98 26.03
C ILE A 86 9.75 -23.12 27.05
N ASN A 87 10.55 -24.17 26.83
CA ASN A 87 10.63 -25.34 27.71
C ASN A 87 11.12 -24.98 29.11
N THR A 88 12.13 -24.13 29.22
CA THR A 88 12.69 -23.67 30.50
C THR A 88 11.83 -22.60 31.18
N LYS A 89 10.77 -22.11 30.52
CA LYS A 89 9.91 -21.01 30.97
C LYS A 89 10.68 -19.71 31.25
N ALA A 90 11.84 -19.52 30.63
CA ALA A 90 12.67 -18.33 30.77
C ALA A 90 11.97 -17.06 30.29
N TYR A 91 10.95 -17.18 29.43
CA TYR A 91 10.12 -16.06 28.96
C TYR A 91 9.44 -15.26 30.09
N ARG A 92 9.30 -15.83 31.29
CA ARG A 92 8.76 -15.14 32.47
C ARG A 92 9.66 -14.03 33.00
N GLN A 93 10.94 -14.06 32.65
CA GLN A 93 11.94 -13.07 33.07
C GLN A 93 12.03 -11.89 32.10
N TYR A 94 11.26 -11.90 31.00
CA TYR A 94 11.31 -10.83 30.01
C TYR A 94 10.68 -9.53 30.51
N THR A 95 11.35 -8.43 30.19
CA THR A 95 10.80 -7.09 30.39
C THR A 95 9.62 -6.85 29.43
N VAL A 96 8.70 -5.96 29.79
CA VAL A 96 7.51 -5.67 28.97
C VAL A 96 7.91 -5.20 27.56
N ARG A 97 8.93 -4.34 27.47
CA ARG A 97 9.45 -3.84 26.19
C ARG A 97 9.90 -4.98 25.28
N GLU A 98 10.64 -5.93 25.82
CA GLU A 98 11.13 -7.08 25.07
C GLU A 98 9.99 -8.01 24.63
N ALA A 99 9.05 -8.29 25.53
CA ALA A 99 7.88 -9.10 25.22
C ALA A 99 7.05 -8.48 24.08
N MET A 100 6.88 -7.15 24.08
CA MET A 100 6.17 -6.43 23.02
C MET A 100 6.88 -6.50 21.66
N VAL A 101 8.21 -6.39 21.64
CA VAL A 101 8.96 -6.51 20.38
C VAL A 101 8.83 -7.92 19.81
N ARG A 102 9.00 -8.95 20.65
CA ARG A 102 8.87 -10.35 20.23
C ARG A 102 7.45 -10.69 19.76
N SER A 103 6.42 -10.15 20.42
CA SER A 103 5.03 -10.37 20.00
C SER A 103 4.68 -9.62 18.71
N ALA A 104 5.22 -8.42 18.49
CA ALA A 104 5.04 -7.68 17.24
C ALA A 104 5.59 -8.45 16.03
N VAL A 105 6.80 -9.00 16.13
CA VAL A 105 7.39 -9.84 15.08
C VAL A 105 6.57 -11.12 14.87
N PHE A 106 6.08 -11.75 15.93
CA PHE A 106 5.20 -12.91 15.82
C PHE A 106 3.90 -12.60 15.06
N MET A 107 3.27 -11.46 15.36
CA MET A 107 2.09 -11.00 14.62
C MET A 107 2.39 -10.71 13.15
N GLU A 108 3.56 -10.15 12.84
CA GLU A 108 3.98 -9.90 11.45
C GLU A 108 4.02 -11.21 10.64
N VAL A 109 4.57 -12.29 11.20
CA VAL A 109 4.61 -13.60 10.54
C VAL A 109 3.20 -14.14 10.27
N ILE A 110 2.26 -13.90 11.19
CA ILE A 110 0.84 -14.26 10.99
C ILE A 110 0.22 -13.45 9.85
N PHE A 111 0.50 -12.15 9.76
CA PHE A 111 -0.01 -11.32 8.67
C PHE A 111 0.54 -11.75 7.30
N TRP A 112 1.79 -12.21 7.23
CA TRP A 112 2.32 -12.81 6.00
C TRP A 112 1.54 -14.05 5.54
N PHE A 113 1.03 -14.86 6.48
CA PHE A 113 0.16 -15.99 6.14
C PHE A 113 -1.17 -15.52 5.50
N PHE A 114 -1.81 -14.49 6.07
CA PHE A 114 -3.04 -13.93 5.50
C PHE A 114 -2.82 -13.31 4.12
N VAL A 115 -1.71 -12.58 3.92
CA VAL A 115 -1.34 -12.06 2.60
C VAL A 115 -1.13 -13.20 1.60
N GLY A 116 -0.53 -14.31 2.03
CA GLY A 116 -0.40 -15.53 1.24
C GLY A 116 -1.76 -16.13 0.86
N GLU A 117 -2.71 -16.19 1.78
CA GLU A 117 -4.09 -16.65 1.50
C GLU A 117 -4.79 -15.73 0.47
N MET A 118 -4.63 -14.41 0.60
CA MET A 118 -5.20 -13.43 -0.34
C MET A 118 -4.63 -13.61 -1.75
N ILE A 119 -3.32 -13.87 -1.88
CA ILE A 119 -2.68 -14.16 -3.17
C ILE A 119 -3.17 -15.51 -3.72
N GLY A 120 -3.25 -16.55 -2.88
CA GLY A 120 -3.72 -17.87 -3.26
C GLY A 120 -5.17 -17.87 -3.77
N ARG A 121 -6.03 -17.05 -3.16
CA ARG A 121 -7.44 -16.87 -3.55
C ARG A 121 -7.63 -15.88 -4.69
N ARG A 122 -6.65 -15.00 -4.96
CA ARG A 122 -6.72 -13.89 -5.93
C ARG A 122 -7.83 -12.86 -5.66
N TYR A 123 -8.36 -12.83 -4.44
CA TYR A 123 -9.40 -11.88 -4.00
C TYR A 123 -9.01 -11.25 -2.67
N VAL A 124 -9.20 -9.93 -2.58
CA VAL A 124 -8.86 -9.13 -1.39
C VAL A 124 -9.95 -9.21 -0.33
N CYS A 125 -11.23 -9.31 -0.75
CA CYS A 125 -12.37 -9.41 0.15
C CYS A 125 -13.32 -10.53 -0.29
N GLY A 126 -13.67 -11.43 0.64
CA GLY A 126 -14.72 -12.42 0.47
C GLY A 126 -14.38 -13.58 -0.48
N TYR A 127 -15.18 -14.64 -0.43
CA TYR A 127 -15.22 -15.62 -1.50
C TYR A 127 -16.15 -15.09 -2.60
N LEU A 128 -15.86 -15.37 -3.86
CA LEU A 128 -16.85 -15.14 -4.92
C LEU A 128 -18.01 -16.09 -4.72
N VAL A 129 -19.07 -15.54 -4.18
CA VAL A 129 -20.35 -16.21 -4.10
C VAL A 129 -21.12 -15.83 -5.38
N PRO A 130 -21.39 -16.78 -6.28
CA PRO A 130 -22.24 -16.49 -7.44
C PRO A 130 -23.62 -16.03 -6.94
N ALA A 131 -24.27 -15.13 -7.66
CA ALA A 131 -25.57 -14.57 -7.27
C ALA A 131 -26.65 -15.64 -6.99
N ASN A 132 -26.52 -16.82 -7.60
CA ASN A 132 -27.41 -17.97 -7.41
C ASN A 132 -27.00 -18.91 -6.26
N TYR A 133 -26.04 -18.53 -5.42
CA TYR A 133 -25.64 -19.35 -4.28
C TYR A 133 -26.71 -19.32 -3.19
N VAL A 134 -27.47 -20.40 -3.11
CA VAL A 134 -28.37 -20.67 -1.98
C VAL A 134 -27.63 -21.57 -1.00
N SER A 135 -27.52 -21.13 0.26
CA SER A 135 -26.84 -21.90 1.31
C SER A 135 -27.51 -23.26 1.52
N LYS A 136 -26.73 -24.29 1.89
CA LYS A 136 -27.27 -25.64 2.14
C LYS A 136 -28.39 -25.63 3.19
N ASN A 137 -28.31 -24.74 4.19
CA ASN A 137 -29.34 -24.60 5.22
C ASN A 137 -30.64 -24.04 4.64
N THR A 138 -30.55 -23.03 3.77
CA THR A 138 -31.73 -22.44 3.11
C THR A 138 -32.41 -23.43 2.15
N LYS A 139 -31.65 -24.28 1.46
CA LYS A 139 -32.21 -25.34 0.61
C LYS A 139 -32.99 -26.39 1.40
N LYS A 140 -32.52 -26.74 2.61
CA LYS A 140 -33.21 -27.67 3.50
C LYS A 140 -34.53 -27.10 4.01
N LEU A 141 -34.51 -25.84 4.47
CA LEU A 141 -35.72 -25.15 4.92
C LEU A 141 -36.76 -25.01 3.79
N ALA A 142 -36.34 -24.71 2.56
CA ALA A 142 -37.24 -24.67 1.42
C ALA A 142 -37.88 -26.03 1.11
N ALA A 143 -37.09 -27.11 1.19
CA ALA A 143 -37.59 -28.48 0.98
C ALA A 143 -38.56 -28.93 2.10
N GLU A 144 -38.34 -28.49 3.34
CA GLU A 144 -39.26 -28.77 4.47
C GLU A 144 -40.60 -28.04 4.29
N MET A 145 -40.60 -26.78 3.81
CA MET A 145 -41.84 -26.04 3.51
C MET A 145 -42.67 -26.68 2.39
N GLU A 146 -42.04 -27.23 1.34
CA GLU A 146 -42.76 -27.90 0.24
C GLU A 146 -43.45 -29.21 0.66
N VAL A 147 -43.05 -29.82 1.78
CA VAL A 147 -43.68 -31.05 2.29
C VAL A 147 -44.95 -30.73 3.08
N GLU A 148 -44.96 -29.63 3.84
CA GLU A 148 -46.14 -29.14 4.56
C GLU A 148 -47.29 -28.77 3.60
N ASP A 149 -46.99 -28.09 2.48
CA ASP A 149 -48.01 -27.60 1.54
C ASP A 149 -48.72 -28.73 0.75
N LYS A 150 -48.12 -29.91 0.61
CA LYS A 150 -48.73 -31.06 -0.10
C LYS A 150 -49.85 -31.73 0.70
N HIS A 151 -49.98 -31.40 1.98
CA HIS A 151 -51.00 -31.94 2.88
C HIS A 151 -52.12 -30.93 3.19
N ASN A 152 -52.14 -29.77 2.51
CA ASN A 152 -53.06 -28.67 2.78
C ASN A 152 -54.02 -28.37 1.61
N PHE A 153 -54.55 -29.43 0.98
CA PHE A 153 -55.70 -29.40 0.07
C PHE A 153 -56.80 -30.34 0.57
#